data_AF-G7H6N6-F1
#
_entry.id   AF-G7H6N6-F1
#
_cell.length_a   1.000
_cell.length_b   1.000
_cell.length_c   1.000
_cell.angle_alpha   90.00
_cell.angle_beta   90.00
_cell.angle_gamma   90.00
#
_symmetry.space_group_name_H-M   'P 1'
#
loop_
_entity.id
_entity.type
_entity.pdbx_description
1 polymer ?
#
loop_
_entity_poly.entity_id
_entity_poly.type
_entity_poly.pdbx_seq_one_letter_code
_entity_poly.pdbx_strand_id
1 'polypeptide(L)' 'MPLTPEDVHNVAFSKPPIGRRGYNEDEVDHFLDVVEAEIARLHGIIKSLGGQV' A
#
# COMPACT_ATOMS: atom_id res chain seq x y z
N MET A 1 -14.32 4.14 -1.53
CA MET A 1 -13.27 4.46 -2.51
C MET A 1 -12.29 3.29 -2.52
N PRO A 2 -11.84 2.79 -3.69
CA PRO A 2 -10.80 1.77 -3.73
C PRO A 2 -9.48 2.34 -3.20
N LEU A 3 -8.69 1.51 -2.53
CA LEU A 3 -7.34 1.86 -2.07
C LEU A 3 -6.46 2.18 -3.28
N THR A 4 -5.80 3.33 -3.28
CA THR A 4 -4.89 3.75 -4.37
C THR A 4 -3.42 3.51 -4.03
N PRO A 5 -2.51 3.43 -5.02
CA PRO A 5 -1.07 3.39 -4.75
C PRO A 5 -0.61 4.59 -3.93
N GLU A 6 -1.16 5.78 -4.20
CA GLU A 6 -0.86 7.00 -3.46
C GLU A 6 -1.32 6.93 -1.99
N ASP A 7 -2.43 6.26 -1.70
CA ASP A 7 -2.87 6.01 -0.32
C ASP A 7 -1.88 5.12 0.44
N VAL A 8 -1.27 4.14 -0.22
CA VAL A 8 -0.26 3.26 0.37
C VAL A 8 1.06 4.01 0.57
N HIS A 9 1.48 4.78 -0.42
CA HIS A 9 2.71 5.57 -0.34
C HIS A 9 2.68 6.61 0.79
N ASN A 10 1.52 7.25 1.00
CA ASN A 10 1.37 8.34 1.95
C ASN A 10 0.92 7.89 3.36
N VAL A 11 0.73 6.59 3.58
CA VAL A 11 0.25 6.11 4.89
C VAL A 11 1.32 6.33 5.96
N ALA A 12 0.89 6.82 7.12
CA ALA A 12 1.76 6.99 8.29
C ALA A 12 1.23 6.15 9.46
N PHE A 13 2.09 5.33 10.06
CA PHE A 13 1.77 4.56 11.24
C PHE A 13 2.25 5.26 12.52
N SER A 14 1.40 5.25 13.55
CA SER A 14 1.79 5.75 14.87
C SER A 14 2.77 4.80 15.56
N LYS A 15 3.69 5.36 16.34
CA LYS A 15 4.58 4.56 17.19
C LYS A 15 3.79 3.69 18.18
N PRO A 16 4.27 2.48 18.51
CA PRO A 16 3.61 1.62 19.47
C PRO A 16 3.53 2.28 20.86
N PRO A 17 2.53 1.94 21.69
CA PRO A 17 2.47 2.40 23.08
C PRO A 17 3.73 2.04 23.85
N ILE A 18 4.07 2.87 24.85
CA ILE A 18 5.24 2.67 25.71
C ILE A 18 5.23 1.24 26.30
N GLY A 19 6.38 0.57 26.22
CA GLY A 19 6.57 -0.80 26.71
C GLY A 19 6.09 -1.90 25.76
N ARG A 20 5.59 -1.55 24.57
CA ARG A 20 5.25 -2.51 23.51
C ARG A 20 6.24 -2.41 22.35
N ARG A 21 6.47 -3.55 21.69
CA ARG A 21 7.24 -3.62 20.45
C ARG A 21 6.31 -3.44 19.26
N GLY A 22 6.73 -2.64 18.29
CA GLY A 22 6.09 -2.52 16.97
C GLY A 22 6.77 -3.42 15.95
N TYR A 23 6.30 -3.36 14.71
CA TYR A 23 7.01 -3.93 13.57
C TYR A 23 8.31 -3.16 13.30
N ASN A 24 9.24 -3.80 12.61
CA ASN A 24 10.43 -3.14 12.09
C ASN A 24 10.01 -2.19 10.96
N GLU A 25 10.34 -0.91 11.09
CA GLU A 25 9.97 0.12 10.11
C GLU A 25 10.50 -0.23 8.71
N ASP A 26 11.77 -0.67 8.60
CA ASP A 26 12.37 -1.04 7.31
C ASP A 26 11.65 -2.23 6.62
N GLU A 27 11.19 -3.21 7.41
CA GLU A 27 10.46 -4.37 6.87
C GLU A 27 9.04 -3.98 6.44
N VAL A 28 8.40 -3.08 7.19
CA VAL A 28 7.08 -2.55 6.84
C VAL A 28 7.18 -1.73 5.57
N ASP A 29 8.15 -0.82 5.47
CA ASP A 29 8.34 0.03 4.30
C ASP A 29 8.60 -0.82 3.05
N HIS A 30 9.50 -1.81 3.14
CA HIS A 30 9.75 -2.73 2.02
C HIS A 30 8.50 -3.52 1.60
N PHE A 31 7.67 -3.92 2.56
CA PHE A 31 6.41 -4.59 2.26
C PHE A 31 5.41 -3.63 1.58
N LEU A 32 5.34 -2.37 2.02
CA LEU A 32 4.48 -1.35 1.42
C LEU A 32 4.88 -1.06 -0.03
N ASP A 33 6.17 -1.06 -0.37
CA ASP A 33 6.63 -0.93 -1.76
C ASP A 33 6.05 -2.04 -2.67
N VAL A 34 6.06 -3.29 -2.18
CA VAL A 34 5.51 -4.44 -2.91
C VAL A 34 3.98 -4.31 -3.07
N VAL A 35 3.30 -3.87 -2.01
CA VAL A 35 1.85 -3.65 -2.02
C VAL A 35 1.47 -2.52 -2.97
N GLU A 36 2.19 -1.40 -2.95
CA GLU A 36 1.99 -0.26 -3.84
C GLU A 36 2.09 -0.70 -5.31
N ALA A 37 3.16 -1.43 -5.65
CA ALA A 37 3.39 -1.95 -7.00
C ALA A 37 2.25 -2.88 -7.47
N GLU A 38 1.76 -3.76 -6.60
CA GLU A 38 0.70 -4.69 -6.95
C GLU A 38 -0.66 -3.99 -7.11
N ILE A 39 -0.97 -3.00 -6.27
CA ILE A 39 -2.18 -2.18 -6.43
C ILE A 39 -2.13 -1.39 -7.74
N ALA A 40 -0.98 -0.80 -8.08
CA ALA A 40 -0.80 -0.11 -9.36
C ALA A 40 -1.03 -1.06 -10.55
N ARG A 41 -0.51 -2.29 -10.47
CA ARG A 41 -0.71 -3.34 -11.49
C ARG A 41 -2.20 -3.70 -11.63
N LEU A 42 -2.89 -3.95 -10.51
CA LEU A 42 -4.31 -4.30 -10.50
C LEU A 42 -5.18 -3.16 -11.06
N HIS A 43 -4.87 -1.91 -10.71
CA HIS A 43 -5.56 -0.75 -11.27
C HIS A 43 -5.35 -0.61 -12.77
N GLY A 44 -4.14 -0.87 -13.28
CA GLY A 44 -3.88 -0.93 -14.72
C GLY A 44 -4.73 -1.98 -15.43
N ILE A 45 -4.85 -3.18 -14.84
CA ILE A 45 -5.66 -4.27 -15.36
C ILE A 45 -7.14 -3.90 -15.37
N ILE A 46 -7.68 -3.43 -14.25
CA ILE A 46 -9.10 -3.03 -14.14
C ILE A 46 -9.42 -1.95 -15.16
N LYS A 47 -8.54 -0.95 -15.35
CA LYS A 47 -8.71 0.09 -16.36
C LYS A 47 -8.75 -0.48 -17.78
N SER A 48 -7.88 -1.45 -18.10
CA SER A 48 -7.87 -2.10 -19.42
C SER A 48 -9.12 -2.95 -19.68
N LEU A 49 -9.67 -3.60 -18.65
CA LEU A 49 -10.89 -4.41 -18.75
C LEU A 49 -12.15 -3.54 -18.87
N GLY A 50 -12.18 -2.40 -18.17
CA GLY A 50 -13.30 -1.46 -18.23
C GLY A 50 -13.37 -0.63 -19.52
N GLY A 51 -12.29 -0.59 -20.32
CA GLY A 51 -12.22 0.11 -21.60
C GLY A 51 -12.57 -0.71 -22.84
N GLN A 52 -13.03 -1.96 -22.69
CA GLN A 52 -13.42 -2.86 -23.79
C GLN A 52 -14.93 -2.86 -24.11
N VAL A 53 -15.67 -1.83 -23.71
CA VAL A 53 -17.09 -1.63 -24.05
C VAL A 53 -17.36 -0.24 -24.60
#